data_AF-A0A2P8HMB8-F1
#
_entry.id   AF-A0A2P8HMB8-F1
#
_cell.length_a   1.000
_cell.length_b   1.000
_cell.length_c   1.000
_cell.angle_alpha   90.00
_cell.angle_beta   90.00
_cell.angle_gamma   90.00
#
_symmetry.space_group_name_H-M   'P 1'
#
loop_
_entity.id
_entity.type
_entity.pdbx_description
1 polymer ?
#
loop_
_entity_poly.entity_id
_entity_poly.type
_entity_poly.pdbx_seq_one_letter_code
_entity_poly.pdbx_strand_id
1 'polypeptide(L)'
;MKNTVLMIGVACLMSCCTSIKLAIPEKFKQQATMQHVSGARGNKMSFGNFTTSKIRRGIHLSYPPWGWGGRGFLLENILLNQIGIQKNETVTKEKTKFRYTLSDGKNNVEVYADEKEMTKKLEYEIINSNSIFSNFEQLQQYKYIFSAIISADTTQGSKNWELLMTNIYDRKAENDKNPFTFIKQEDNGLATNGNDTIFIKPLSIKKTALSNGKTGQLPFKLLSGYELSTNDGVIAIIDMIDRNIWFYNELGAAEKLNIGAIATAIFARKVHDVKW
;
A
#
# COMPACT_ATOMS: atom_id res chain seq x y z
N MET A 1 -46.52 -7.80 -5.31
CA MET A 1 -46.06 -8.12 -3.94
C MET A 1 -45.24 -9.41 -3.82
N LYS A 2 -45.22 -10.33 -4.81
CA LYS A 2 -44.40 -11.57 -4.74
C LYS A 2 -42.89 -11.38 -5.01
N ASN A 3 -42.48 -10.35 -5.75
CA ASN A 3 -41.08 -10.14 -6.13
C ASN A 3 -40.25 -9.42 -5.05
N THR A 4 -40.89 -8.66 -4.16
CA THR A 4 -40.20 -7.92 -3.09
C THR A 4 -39.69 -8.84 -1.99
N VAL A 5 -40.43 -9.92 -1.69
CA VAL A 5 -40.04 -10.94 -0.71
C VAL A 5 -38.86 -11.77 -1.20
N LEU A 6 -38.76 -12.02 -2.51
CA LEU A 6 -37.65 -12.77 -3.12
C LEU A 6 -36.33 -11.98 -3.10
N MET A 7 -36.39 -10.67 -3.34
CA MET A 7 -35.22 -9.77 -3.26
C MET A 7 -34.71 -9.59 -1.82
N ILE A 8 -35.61 -9.53 -0.82
CA ILE A 8 -35.22 -9.44 0.60
C ILE A 8 -34.63 -10.79 1.07
N GLY A 9 -35.16 -11.93 0.60
CA GLY A 9 -34.61 -13.25 0.90
C GLY A 9 -33.19 -13.47 0.37
N VAL A 10 -32.87 -12.95 -0.82
CA VAL A 10 -31.52 -13.02 -1.40
C VAL A 10 -30.53 -12.08 -0.68
N ALA A 11 -31.00 -10.91 -0.24
CA ALA A 11 -30.18 -9.98 0.55
C ALA A 11 -29.85 -10.53 1.96
N CYS A 12 -30.76 -11.28 2.58
CA CYS A 12 -30.54 -11.90 3.89
C CYS A 12 -29.64 -13.15 3.85
N LEU A 13 -29.49 -13.83 2.71
CA LEU A 13 -28.59 -14.99 2.56
C LEU A 13 -27.12 -14.61 2.31
N MET A 14 -26.84 -13.34 2.03
CA MET A 14 -25.48 -12.82 1.80
C MET A 14 -24.83 -12.22 3.07
N SER A 15 -25.50 -12.24 4.24
CA SER A 15 -24.99 -11.63 5.48
C SER A 15 -24.07 -12.53 6.30
N CYS A 16 -23.73 -13.73 5.81
CA CYS A 16 -22.64 -14.51 6.40
C CYS A 16 -21.30 -13.85 6.06
N CYS A 17 -20.84 -12.95 6.94
CA CYS A 17 -19.51 -12.34 6.90
C CYS A 17 -18.43 -13.43 6.78
N THR A 18 -18.01 -13.74 5.55
CA THR A 18 -16.81 -14.53 5.31
C THR A 18 -15.63 -13.66 5.71
N SER A 19 -15.03 -13.92 6.87
CA SER A 19 -13.79 -13.25 7.26
C SER A 19 -12.66 -13.76 6.38
N ILE A 20 -12.38 -13.00 5.32
CA ILE A 20 -11.21 -13.22 4.49
C ILE A 20 -9.98 -12.99 5.39
N LYS A 21 -9.04 -13.93 5.41
CA LYS A 21 -7.79 -13.84 6.18
C LYS A 21 -6.59 -14.07 5.27
N LEU A 22 -5.48 -13.39 5.56
CA LEU A 22 -4.21 -13.66 4.90
C LEU A 22 -3.65 -15.02 5.38
N ALA A 23 -3.37 -15.91 4.43
CA ALA A 23 -2.75 -17.19 4.73
C ALA A 23 -1.23 -17.01 4.85
N ILE A 24 -0.74 -16.99 6.09
CA ILE A 24 0.70 -16.90 6.38
C ILE A 24 1.29 -18.32 6.52
N PRO A 25 2.42 -18.64 5.86
CA PRO A 25 3.07 -19.95 5.97
C PRO A 25 3.35 -20.34 7.42
N GLU A 26 3.01 -21.58 7.80
CA GLU A 26 3.16 -22.06 9.18
C GLU A 26 4.61 -21.99 9.69
N LYS A 27 5.58 -22.30 8.81
CA LYS A 27 7.01 -22.17 9.12
C LYS A 27 7.38 -20.76 9.56
N PHE A 28 6.83 -19.75 8.88
CA PHE A 28 7.05 -18.35 9.24
C PHE A 28 6.35 -17.98 10.54
N LYS A 29 5.10 -18.44 10.75
CA LYS A 29 4.36 -18.19 12.00
C LYS A 29 5.09 -18.71 13.25
N GLN A 30 5.81 -19.83 13.14
CA GLN A 30 6.58 -20.39 14.25
C GLN A 30 7.79 -19.52 14.64
N GLN A 31 8.31 -18.74 13.68
CA GLN A 31 9.51 -17.91 13.85
C GLN A 31 9.19 -16.41 13.89
N ALA A 32 7.90 -16.05 13.92
CA ALA A 32 7.45 -14.67 13.86
C ALA A 32 6.45 -14.33 14.98
N THR A 33 6.52 -13.10 15.47
CA THR A 33 5.60 -12.54 16.43
C THR A 33 4.60 -11.64 15.71
N MET A 34 3.31 -11.93 15.88
CA MET A 34 2.23 -11.11 15.37
C MET A 34 1.95 -9.92 16.30
N GLN A 35 1.83 -8.73 15.72
CA GLN A 35 1.40 -7.52 16.42
C GLN A 35 0.27 -6.85 15.64
N HIS A 36 -0.88 -6.66 16.31
CA HIS A 36 -2.03 -5.99 15.70
C HIS A 36 -1.87 -4.47 15.71
N VAL A 37 -2.18 -3.82 14.59
CA VAL A 37 -2.10 -2.37 14.41
C VAL A 37 -3.45 -1.73 14.68
N SER A 38 -3.58 -1.19 15.87
CA SER A 38 -4.73 -0.36 16.25
C SER A 38 -4.65 0.97 15.51
N GLY A 39 -5.77 1.41 14.93
CA GLY A 39 -5.85 2.71 14.27
C GLY A 39 -5.15 2.82 12.91
N ALA A 40 -4.91 1.70 12.21
CA ALA A 40 -4.23 1.66 10.89
C ALA A 40 -4.79 2.68 9.86
N ARG A 41 -6.09 2.97 9.89
CA ARG A 41 -6.75 3.98 9.04
C ARG A 41 -7.07 5.31 9.73
N GLY A 42 -6.66 5.42 10.99
CA GLY A 42 -6.91 6.58 11.82
C GLY A 42 -5.90 7.71 11.58
N ASN A 43 -5.91 8.64 12.54
CA ASN A 43 -4.92 9.71 12.62
C ASN A 43 -3.79 9.38 13.61
N LYS A 44 -3.82 8.21 14.24
CA LYS A 44 -2.78 7.66 15.12
C LYS A 44 -2.82 6.14 15.01
N MET A 45 -1.66 5.50 15.09
CA MET A 45 -1.50 4.05 15.11
C MET A 45 -0.74 3.61 16.37
N SER A 46 -1.04 2.39 16.84
CA SER A 46 -0.27 1.73 17.89
C SER A 46 -0.24 0.22 17.68
N PHE A 47 0.89 -0.39 18.02
CA PHE A 47 1.09 -1.84 17.96
C PHE A 47 2.26 -2.21 18.90
N GLY A 48 2.10 -3.26 19.70
CA GLY A 48 3.12 -3.63 20.69
C GLY A 48 3.51 -2.45 21.60
N ASN A 49 4.80 -2.12 21.64
CA ASN A 49 5.36 -0.96 22.35
C ASN A 49 5.50 0.30 21.47
N PHE A 50 5.05 0.24 20.21
CA PHE A 50 5.17 1.33 19.26
C PHE A 50 3.91 2.18 19.19
N THR A 51 4.09 3.49 19.11
CA THR A 51 2.99 4.46 18.96
C THR A 51 3.36 5.56 17.98
N THR A 52 2.39 6.03 17.19
CA THR A 52 2.60 7.18 16.32
C THR A 52 2.06 8.46 16.95
N SER A 53 2.73 9.57 16.65
CA SER A 53 2.13 10.90 16.79
C SER A 53 0.94 11.07 15.83
N LYS A 54 0.23 12.19 15.95
CA LYS A 54 -0.91 12.48 15.06
C LYS A 54 -0.41 12.63 13.62
N ILE A 55 -0.90 11.79 12.71
CA ILE A 55 -0.60 11.81 11.29
C ILE A 55 -1.16 13.10 10.68
N ARG A 56 -0.25 14.03 10.37
CA ARG A 56 -0.58 15.29 9.72
C ARG A 56 -0.57 15.05 8.22
N ARG A 57 -1.62 15.51 7.52
CA ARG A 57 -1.78 15.36 6.08
C ARG A 57 -2.01 16.73 5.44
N GLY A 58 -1.48 16.93 4.25
CA GLY A 58 -1.69 18.17 3.50
C GLY A 58 -0.59 18.47 2.49
N ILE A 59 -0.98 19.08 1.37
CA ILE A 59 -0.06 19.46 0.28
C ILE A 59 0.96 20.50 0.75
N HIS A 60 0.61 21.30 1.77
CA HIS A 60 1.46 22.31 2.42
C HIS A 60 2.52 21.73 3.38
N LEU A 61 2.59 20.41 3.53
CA LEU A 61 3.65 19.78 4.30
C LEU A 61 4.97 19.89 3.53
N SER A 62 5.82 20.79 4.00
CA SER A 62 7.19 20.96 3.54
C SER A 62 8.14 20.06 4.31
N TYR A 63 9.15 19.53 3.63
CA TYR A 63 10.23 18.77 4.27
C TYR A 63 11.05 19.69 5.20
N PRO A 64 11.56 19.19 6.33
CA PRO A 64 12.43 19.98 7.20
C PRO A 64 13.70 20.40 6.44
N PRO A 65 14.05 21.70 6.37
CA PRO A 65 15.24 22.15 5.62
C PRO A 65 16.57 21.77 6.27
N TRP A 66 16.58 21.49 7.59
CA TRP A 66 17.78 21.51 8.44
C TRP A 66 18.26 20.13 8.92
N GLY A 67 18.11 19.08 8.11
CA GLY A 67 18.61 17.74 8.49
C GLY A 67 18.76 16.73 7.35
N TRP A 68 18.45 17.14 6.11
CA TRP A 68 18.12 16.19 5.03
C TRP A 68 18.89 16.42 3.73
N GLY A 69 20.08 17.05 3.81
CA GLY A 69 21.11 17.06 2.77
C GLY A 69 20.68 17.36 1.32
N GLY A 70 19.53 18.03 1.10
CA GLY A 70 18.98 18.30 -0.23
C GLY A 70 18.69 17.06 -1.11
N ARG A 71 18.74 15.84 -0.54
CA ARG A 71 18.74 14.57 -1.30
C ARG A 71 17.58 13.63 -0.99
N GLY A 72 16.58 14.05 -0.22
CA GLY A 72 15.42 13.21 0.00
C GLY A 72 14.80 12.83 -1.34
N PHE A 73 14.59 11.53 -1.58
CA PHE A 73 13.94 10.96 -2.76
C PHE A 73 14.81 10.77 -4.00
N LEU A 74 16.06 10.32 -3.85
CA LEU A 74 16.91 9.99 -4.99
C LEU A 74 16.25 8.95 -5.91
N LEU A 75 15.67 7.89 -5.33
CA LEU A 75 14.98 6.84 -6.08
C LEU A 75 13.76 7.36 -6.84
N GLU A 76 12.96 8.21 -6.19
CA GLU A 76 11.79 8.80 -6.83
C GLU A 76 12.19 9.71 -7.98
N ASN A 77 13.24 10.53 -7.80
CA ASN A 77 13.70 11.46 -8.83
C ASN A 77 14.23 10.73 -10.07
N ILE A 78 14.95 9.62 -9.89
CA ILE A 78 15.39 8.76 -11.02
C ILE A 78 14.17 8.22 -11.76
N LEU A 79 13.19 7.67 -11.03
CA LEU A 79 11.98 7.13 -11.62
C LEU A 79 11.15 8.18 -12.38
N LEU A 80 10.93 9.35 -11.77
CA LEU A 80 10.16 10.45 -12.35
C LEU A 80 10.81 10.95 -13.65
N ASN A 81 12.14 10.99 -13.72
CA ASN A 81 12.88 11.36 -14.93
C ASN A 81 12.72 10.30 -16.04
N GLN A 82 12.72 9.02 -15.69
CA GLN A 82 12.56 7.93 -16.66
C GLN A 82 11.15 7.86 -17.27
N ILE A 83 10.12 8.26 -16.52
CA ILE A 83 8.72 8.12 -16.94
C ILE A 83 8.12 9.33 -17.66
N GLY A 84 8.95 10.34 -18.00
CA GLY A 84 8.64 11.39 -18.97
C GLY A 84 7.37 12.20 -18.69
N ILE A 85 7.23 12.75 -17.48
CA ILE A 85 6.04 13.54 -17.11
C ILE A 85 6.09 14.92 -17.77
N GLN A 86 5.59 15.03 -19.01
CA GLN A 86 5.20 16.29 -19.65
C GLN A 86 3.67 16.32 -19.85
N LYS A 87 3.10 17.51 -19.63
CA LYS A 87 1.68 17.79 -19.34
C LYS A 87 0.88 18.02 -20.63
N ASN A 88 -0.10 17.16 -20.96
CA ASN A 88 -1.39 17.50 -21.61
C ASN A 88 -2.27 16.24 -21.82
N GLU A 89 -3.60 16.44 -21.85
CA GLU A 89 -4.74 15.49 -21.87
C GLU A 89 -5.30 15.12 -20.49
N THR A 90 -6.58 14.71 -20.44
CA THR A 90 -7.41 14.55 -19.23
C THR A 90 -6.78 13.56 -18.26
N VAL A 91 -5.99 14.10 -17.34
CA VAL A 91 -5.22 13.37 -16.35
C VAL A 91 -5.80 13.70 -14.99
N THR A 92 -6.42 12.71 -14.34
CA THR A 92 -6.68 12.79 -12.90
C THR A 92 -5.35 12.60 -12.18
N LYS A 93 -4.89 13.67 -11.51
CA LYS A 93 -3.66 13.68 -10.73
C LYS A 93 -4.00 13.88 -9.27
N GLU A 94 -3.85 12.83 -8.47
CA GLU A 94 -3.98 12.92 -7.02
C GLU A 94 -2.60 12.97 -6.38
N LYS A 95 -2.40 13.93 -5.48
CA LYS A 95 -1.16 14.07 -4.71
C LYS A 95 -1.47 14.26 -3.24
N THR A 96 -0.98 13.35 -2.41
CA THR A 96 -1.16 13.39 -0.96
C THR A 96 0.18 13.29 -0.26
N LYS A 97 0.42 14.18 0.71
CA LYS A 97 1.58 14.12 1.59
C LYS A 97 1.16 13.92 3.03
N PHE A 98 1.96 13.19 3.79
CA PHE A 98 1.75 13.04 5.22
C PHE A 98 3.04 12.91 6.02
N ARG A 99 2.98 13.29 7.30
CA ARG A 99 4.08 13.14 8.24
C ARG A 99 3.61 12.75 9.64
N TYR A 100 4.46 12.02 10.35
CA TYR A 100 4.30 11.68 11.76
C TYR A 100 5.62 11.20 12.35
N THR A 101 5.61 10.93 13.65
CA THR A 101 6.72 10.32 14.38
C THR A 101 6.27 8.98 14.91
N LEU A 102 7.08 7.95 14.76
CA LEU A 102 6.91 6.65 15.41
C LEU A 102 7.86 6.58 16.62
N SER A 103 7.36 6.17 17.77
CA SER A 103 8.14 6.00 18.99
C SER A 103 7.99 4.59 19.54
N ASP A 104 9.09 3.99 20.00
CA ASP A 104 9.10 2.73 20.77
C ASP A 104 9.12 2.97 22.30
N GLY A 105 8.99 4.25 22.72
CA GLY A 105 9.13 4.72 24.09
C GLY A 105 10.54 5.19 24.48
N LYS A 106 11.58 4.83 23.72
CA LYS A 106 12.98 5.23 23.93
C LYS A 106 13.56 6.00 22.75
N ASN A 107 13.28 5.53 21.55
CA ASN A 107 13.74 6.04 20.27
C ASN A 107 12.57 6.60 19.47
N ASN A 108 12.85 7.63 18.68
CA ASN A 108 11.88 8.26 17.80
C ASN A 108 12.38 8.21 16.36
N VAL A 109 11.43 8.00 15.45
CA VAL A 109 11.65 8.00 14.01
C VAL A 109 10.65 8.93 13.36
N GLU A 110 11.11 9.90 12.59
CA GLU A 110 10.26 10.74 11.76
C GLU A 110 9.98 10.07 10.42
N VAL A 111 8.71 10.05 10.04
CA VAL A 111 8.24 9.51 8.76
C VAL A 111 7.63 10.64 7.95
N TYR A 112 8.12 10.84 6.73
CA TYR A 112 7.57 11.75 5.74
C TYR A 112 7.27 10.99 4.46
N ALA A 113 6.04 11.08 3.95
CA ALA A 113 5.64 10.36 2.75
C ALA A 113 4.93 11.24 1.72
N ASP A 114 5.12 10.90 0.45
CA ASP A 114 4.45 11.47 -0.72
C ASP A 114 3.79 10.33 -1.51
N GLU A 115 2.54 10.54 -1.92
CA GLU A 115 1.73 9.59 -2.65
C GLU A 115 1.20 10.30 -3.90
N LYS A 116 1.50 9.75 -5.08
CA LYS A 116 1.16 10.31 -6.38
C LYS A 116 0.45 9.25 -7.21
N GLU A 117 -0.75 9.58 -7.67
CA GLU A 117 -1.47 8.78 -8.66
C GLU A 117 -1.71 9.61 -9.92
N MET A 118 -1.51 8.97 -11.06
CA MET A 118 -1.84 9.46 -12.38
C MET A 118 -2.58 8.36 -13.13
N THR A 119 -3.82 8.65 -13.52
CA THR A 119 -4.64 7.75 -14.32
C THR A 119 -5.01 8.44 -15.62
N LYS A 120 -4.77 7.76 -16.75
CA LYS A 120 -5.16 8.20 -18.10
C LYS A 120 -6.16 7.21 -18.69
N LYS A 121 -7.34 7.70 -19.05
CA LYS A 121 -8.41 6.91 -19.67
C LYS A 121 -8.86 7.56 -20.98
N LEU A 122 -9.33 6.74 -21.92
CA LEU A 122 -10.09 7.19 -23.08
C LEU A 122 -11.57 6.91 -22.83
N GLU A 123 -12.40 7.92 -22.99
CA GLU A 123 -13.85 7.81 -22.90
C GLU A 123 -14.41 7.64 -24.30
N TYR A 124 -15.26 6.63 -24.48
CA TYR A 124 -16.05 6.43 -25.69
C TYR A 124 -17.52 6.68 -25.34
N GLU A 125 -18.12 7.65 -26.03
CA GLU A 125 -19.53 7.99 -25.89
C GLU A 125 -20.27 7.62 -27.19
N ILE A 126 -21.33 6.82 -27.07
CA ILE A 126 -22.17 6.44 -28.19
C ILE A 126 -23.23 7.53 -28.40
N ILE A 127 -22.96 8.43 -29.34
CA ILE A 127 -23.76 9.64 -29.63
C ILE A 127 -25.19 9.31 -30.13
N ASN A 128 -25.45 8.08 -30.61
CA ASN A 128 -26.71 7.71 -31.28
C ASN A 128 -27.62 6.73 -30.50
N SER A 129 -27.47 6.58 -29.17
CA SER A 129 -28.36 5.67 -28.41
C SER A 129 -28.88 6.29 -27.12
N ASN A 130 -30.21 6.25 -26.91
CA ASN A 130 -30.90 6.64 -25.66
C ASN A 130 -30.76 5.56 -24.56
N SER A 131 -29.63 4.85 -24.50
CA SER A 131 -29.38 3.76 -23.55
C SER A 131 -28.51 4.23 -22.38
N ILE A 132 -28.81 3.75 -21.18
CA ILE A 132 -28.09 4.03 -19.92
C ILE A 132 -26.66 3.43 -19.92
N PHE A 133 -26.30 2.64 -20.94
CA PHE A 133 -24.98 2.02 -21.16
C PHE A 133 -24.23 2.62 -22.37
N SER A 134 -24.42 3.91 -22.66
CA SER A 134 -23.83 4.57 -23.84
C SER A 134 -22.33 4.88 -23.71
N ASN A 135 -21.73 4.74 -22.53
CA ASN A 135 -20.38 5.24 -22.25
C ASN A 135 -19.47 4.12 -21.74
N PHE A 136 -18.27 3.99 -22.31
CA PHE A 136 -17.24 3.06 -21.84
C PHE A 136 -15.89 3.75 -21.68
N GLU A 137 -15.21 3.47 -20.56
CA GLU A 137 -13.87 3.99 -20.26
C GLU A 137 -12.81 2.93 -20.50
N GLN A 138 -11.78 3.29 -21.27
CA GLN A 138 -10.65 2.42 -21.59
C GLN A 138 -9.37 2.94 -20.94
N LEU A 139 -8.79 2.19 -19.99
CA LEU A 139 -7.56 2.55 -19.27
C LEU A 139 -6.34 2.54 -20.19
N GLN A 140 -5.70 3.68 -20.43
CA GLN A 140 -4.49 3.76 -21.26
C GLN A 140 -3.21 3.62 -20.44
N GLN A 141 -3.13 4.37 -19.34
CA GLN A 141 -1.96 4.39 -18.47
C GLN A 141 -2.40 4.56 -17.02
N TYR A 142 -1.70 3.88 -16.13
CA TYR A 142 -1.80 4.04 -14.70
C TYR A 142 -0.40 4.15 -14.13
N LYS A 143 -0.15 5.17 -13.32
CA LYS A 143 1.12 5.35 -12.63
C LYS A 143 0.81 5.73 -11.19
N TYR A 144 1.15 4.84 -10.28
CA TYR A 144 1.11 5.07 -8.87
C TYR A 144 2.52 4.99 -8.29
N ILE A 145 2.88 6.00 -7.51
CA ILE A 145 4.17 6.13 -6.85
C ILE A 145 3.91 6.51 -5.40
N PHE A 146 4.41 5.69 -4.49
CA PHE A 146 4.45 5.99 -3.08
C PHE A 146 5.91 6.06 -2.65
N SER A 147 6.29 7.16 -2.02
CA SER A 147 7.62 7.34 -1.46
C SER A 147 7.53 7.74 0.01
N ALA A 148 8.44 7.23 0.83
CA ALA A 148 8.58 7.69 2.20
C ALA A 148 10.05 7.79 2.60
N ILE A 149 10.35 8.73 3.46
CA ILE A 149 11.65 8.83 4.12
C ILE A 149 11.44 8.65 5.62
N ILE A 150 12.26 7.80 6.20
CA ILE A 150 12.21 7.36 7.58
C ILE A 150 13.57 7.71 8.20
N SER A 151 13.59 8.67 9.13
CA SER A 151 14.82 9.12 9.82
C SER A 151 14.70 8.86 11.31
N ALA A 152 15.67 8.14 11.86
CA ALA A 152 15.81 8.04 13.30
C ALA A 152 16.44 9.33 13.86
N ASP A 153 15.95 9.80 15.01
CA ASP A 153 16.43 11.02 15.69
C ASP A 153 17.73 10.78 16.48
N THR A 154 18.50 9.76 16.11
CA THR A 154 19.72 9.35 16.83
C THR A 154 20.94 10.01 16.20
N THR A 155 21.48 11.03 16.88
CA THR A 155 22.83 11.59 16.77
C THR A 155 23.68 11.08 15.59
N GLN A 156 23.73 11.86 14.51
CA GLN A 156 24.73 11.93 13.44
C GLN A 156 25.17 10.66 12.68
N GLY A 157 24.65 9.47 13.00
CA GLY A 157 25.10 8.21 12.39
C GLY A 157 24.00 7.34 11.76
N SER A 158 22.72 7.56 12.06
CA SER A 158 21.64 6.76 11.48
C SER A 158 21.31 7.23 10.07
N LYS A 159 21.59 6.39 9.07
CA LYS A 159 21.21 6.64 7.68
C LYS A 159 19.69 6.61 7.54
N ASN A 160 19.16 7.58 6.81
CA ASN A 160 17.74 7.65 6.49
C ASN A 160 17.36 6.48 5.58
N TRP A 161 16.23 5.84 5.88
CA TRP A 161 15.63 4.85 5.00
C TRP A 161 14.75 5.55 3.97
N GLU A 162 15.00 5.30 2.69
CA GLU A 162 14.15 5.70 1.58
C GLU A 162 13.31 4.51 1.12
N LEU A 163 12.00 4.65 1.22
CA LEU A 163 10.98 3.71 0.75
C LEU A 163 10.44 4.21 -0.59
N LEU A 164 10.35 3.32 -1.58
CA LEU A 164 9.70 3.56 -2.86
C LEU A 164 8.85 2.35 -3.23
N MET A 165 7.57 2.57 -3.52
CA MET A 165 6.66 1.58 -4.08
C MET A 165 6.02 2.13 -5.34
N THR A 166 5.86 1.28 -6.35
CA THR A 166 5.36 1.68 -7.66
C THR A 166 4.39 0.66 -8.22
N ASN A 167 3.43 1.17 -8.99
CA ASN A 167 2.52 0.37 -9.78
C ASN A 167 2.27 1.12 -11.09
N ILE A 168 2.91 0.62 -12.14
CA ILE A 168 2.98 1.27 -13.44
C ILE A 168 2.37 0.30 -14.44
N TYR A 169 1.35 0.77 -15.15
CA TYR A 169 0.74 0.08 -16.26
C TYR A 169 0.70 1.02 -17.46
N ASP A 170 1.15 0.52 -18.60
CA ASP A 170 1.04 1.21 -19.89
C ASP A 170 0.55 0.21 -20.93
N ARG A 171 -0.67 0.42 -21.44
CA ARG A 171 -1.29 -0.48 -22.42
C ARG A 171 -0.39 -0.67 -23.65
N LYS A 172 0.29 0.39 -24.12
CA LYS A 172 1.11 0.32 -25.33
C LYS A 172 2.38 -0.50 -25.07
N ALA A 173 3.02 -0.27 -23.92
CA ALA A 173 4.23 -1.00 -23.55
C ALA A 173 3.94 -2.50 -23.27
N GLU A 174 2.79 -2.81 -22.68
CA GLU A 174 2.36 -4.18 -22.39
C GLU A 174 1.68 -4.89 -23.58
N ASN A 175 1.43 -4.18 -24.68
CA ASN A 175 0.70 -4.67 -25.85
C ASN A 175 -0.67 -5.30 -25.48
N ASP A 176 -1.37 -4.67 -24.53
CA ASP A 176 -2.63 -5.20 -24.00
C ASP A 176 -3.81 -4.87 -24.93
N LYS A 177 -4.40 -5.92 -25.50
CA LYS A 177 -5.55 -5.84 -26.44
C LYS A 177 -6.91 -5.88 -25.75
N ASN A 178 -6.98 -6.20 -24.46
CA ASN A 178 -8.25 -6.32 -23.75
C ASN A 178 -8.79 -4.91 -23.42
N PRO A 179 -9.96 -4.48 -23.92
CA PRO A 179 -10.49 -3.15 -23.62
C PRO A 179 -10.88 -2.99 -22.15
N PHE A 180 -11.26 -4.08 -21.46
CA PHE A 180 -11.76 -4.11 -20.08
C PHE A 180 -10.68 -4.30 -19.01
N THR A 181 -9.41 -4.05 -19.34
CA THR A 181 -8.32 -4.14 -18.36
C THR A 181 -8.51 -3.16 -17.21
N PHE A 182 -8.36 -3.68 -16.00
CA PHE A 182 -8.40 -2.92 -14.75
C PHE A 182 -7.01 -2.89 -14.11
N ILE A 183 -6.80 -1.88 -13.26
CA ILE A 183 -5.55 -1.68 -12.52
C ILE A 183 -5.37 -2.85 -11.54
N LYS A 184 -4.24 -3.56 -11.65
CA LYS A 184 -3.85 -4.56 -10.64
C LYS A 184 -3.44 -3.82 -9.36
N GLN A 185 -3.91 -4.23 -8.20
CA GLN A 185 -3.53 -3.63 -6.91
C GLN A 185 -2.21 -4.22 -6.37
N GLU A 186 -1.24 -4.52 -7.23
CA GLU A 186 0.00 -5.23 -6.85
C GLU A 186 1.19 -4.28 -6.93
N ASP A 187 1.31 -3.40 -5.94
CA ASP A 187 2.45 -2.47 -5.85
C ASP A 187 3.72 -3.22 -5.42
N ASN A 188 4.81 -3.03 -6.16
CA ASN A 188 6.12 -3.55 -5.77
C ASN A 188 7.02 -2.40 -5.33
N GLY A 189 7.92 -2.66 -4.40
CA GLY A 189 8.81 -1.63 -3.91
C GLY A 189 10.06 -2.13 -3.22
N LEU A 190 10.80 -1.17 -2.71
CA LEU A 190 11.98 -1.40 -1.88
C LEU A 190 12.12 -0.27 -0.86
N ALA A 191 12.75 -0.57 0.26
CA ALA A 191 13.27 0.40 1.20
C ALA A 191 14.78 0.22 1.31
N THR A 192 15.55 1.30 1.32
CA THR A 192 17.02 1.23 1.48
C THR A 192 17.56 2.39 2.28
N ASN A 193 18.60 2.13 3.07
CA ASN A 193 19.40 3.18 3.73
C ASN A 193 20.75 3.42 3.02
N GLY A 194 20.93 2.84 1.82
CA GLY A 194 22.17 2.87 1.03
C GLY A 194 23.18 1.76 1.34
N ASN A 195 23.04 1.05 2.46
CA ASN A 195 23.81 -0.16 2.79
C ASN A 195 22.92 -1.41 2.68
N ASP A 196 21.78 -1.35 3.35
CA ASP A 196 20.80 -2.41 3.44
C ASP A 196 19.63 -2.13 2.51
N THR A 197 19.02 -3.19 2.00
CA THR A 197 17.84 -3.11 1.14
C THR A 197 16.80 -4.13 1.60
N ILE A 198 15.58 -3.65 1.79
CA ILE A 198 14.40 -4.45 2.07
C ILE A 198 13.52 -4.41 0.83
N PHE A 199 13.31 -5.56 0.21
CA PHE A 199 12.37 -5.72 -0.89
C PHE A 199 10.95 -5.87 -0.36
N ILE A 200 10.02 -5.16 -0.98
CA ILE A 200 8.60 -5.15 -0.61
C ILE A 200 7.82 -5.76 -1.76
N LYS A 201 7.30 -6.96 -1.52
CA LYS A 201 6.56 -7.74 -2.52
C LYS A 201 5.08 -7.81 -2.14
N PRO A 202 4.15 -7.57 -3.08
CA PRO A 202 2.73 -7.69 -2.80
C PRO A 202 2.37 -9.16 -2.57
N LEU A 203 1.60 -9.41 -1.53
CA LEU A 203 0.98 -10.70 -1.26
C LEU A 203 -0.47 -10.62 -1.71
N SER A 204 -0.80 -11.36 -2.76
CA SER A 204 -2.17 -11.47 -3.25
C SER A 204 -2.77 -12.81 -2.89
N ILE A 205 -3.95 -12.78 -2.27
CA ILE A 205 -4.75 -13.99 -2.12
C ILE A 205 -5.57 -14.22 -3.38
N LYS A 206 -5.43 -15.43 -3.94
CA LYS A 206 -6.44 -16.01 -4.82
C LYS A 206 -7.35 -16.96 -4.04
N LYS A 207 -6.95 -17.37 -2.84
CA LYS A 207 -7.63 -18.35 -2.00
C LYS A 207 -8.10 -17.70 -0.71
N THR A 208 -9.39 -17.83 -0.39
CA THR A 208 -10.00 -17.33 0.86
C THR A 208 -10.33 -18.49 1.77
N ALA A 209 -10.24 -18.30 3.08
CA ALA A 209 -10.81 -19.24 4.05
C ALA A 209 -12.27 -18.84 4.29
N LEU A 210 -13.20 -19.73 3.99
CA LEU A 210 -14.60 -19.58 4.37
C LEU A 210 -14.73 -19.91 5.87
N SER A 211 -15.77 -19.39 6.53
CA SER A 211 -16.05 -19.61 7.97
C SER A 211 -16.23 -21.08 8.37
N ASN A 212 -16.36 -21.98 7.39
CA ASN A 212 -16.42 -23.44 7.56
C ASN A 212 -15.06 -24.15 7.41
N GLY A 213 -13.95 -23.40 7.33
CA GLY A 213 -12.59 -23.93 7.14
C GLY A 213 -12.27 -24.39 5.73
N LYS A 214 -13.22 -24.33 4.77
CA LYS A 214 -12.98 -24.67 3.37
C LYS A 214 -12.30 -23.52 2.64
N THR A 215 -11.37 -23.86 1.76
CA THR A 215 -10.68 -22.89 0.92
C THR A 215 -11.51 -22.55 -0.32
N GLY A 216 -11.97 -21.31 -0.43
CA GLY A 216 -12.58 -20.76 -1.65
C GLY A 216 -11.53 -20.16 -2.58
N GLN A 217 -11.82 -20.01 -3.87
CA GLN A 217 -10.97 -19.31 -4.82
C GLN A 217 -11.69 -18.08 -5.36
N LEU A 218 -11.09 -16.90 -5.22
CA LEU A 218 -11.63 -15.66 -5.77
C LEU A 218 -11.44 -15.63 -7.30
N PRO A 219 -12.41 -15.09 -8.05
CA PRO A 219 -12.31 -14.95 -9.50
C PRO A 219 -11.25 -13.92 -9.92
N PHE A 220 -10.80 -13.06 -9.00
CA PHE A 220 -9.71 -12.11 -9.18
C PHE A 220 -8.69 -12.22 -8.03
N LYS A 221 -7.45 -11.82 -8.29
CA LYS A 221 -6.44 -11.67 -7.24
C LYS A 221 -6.75 -10.44 -6.40
N LEU A 222 -6.62 -10.56 -5.09
CA LEU A 222 -6.88 -9.46 -4.17
C LEU A 222 -5.64 -9.22 -3.29
N LEU A 223 -5.18 -7.97 -3.22
CA LEU A 223 -3.98 -7.60 -2.47
C LEU A 223 -4.21 -7.70 -0.97
N SER A 224 -3.76 -8.79 -0.38
CA SER A 224 -3.91 -9.10 1.04
C SER A 224 -2.84 -8.52 1.95
N GLY A 225 -1.68 -8.13 1.42
CA GLY A 225 -0.57 -7.73 2.25
C GLY A 225 0.72 -7.49 1.51
N TYR A 226 1.80 -7.38 2.26
CA TYR A 226 3.16 -7.24 1.74
C TYR A 226 4.13 -8.14 2.49
N GLU A 227 5.04 -8.77 1.76
CA GLU A 227 6.20 -9.44 2.29
C GLU A 227 7.39 -8.48 2.25
N LEU A 228 8.07 -8.34 3.38
CA LEU A 228 9.33 -7.63 3.49
C LEU A 228 10.45 -8.64 3.59
N SER A 229 11.39 -8.57 2.67
CA SER A 229 12.51 -9.52 2.58
C SER A 229 13.83 -8.80 2.38
N THR A 230 14.90 -9.35 2.95
CA THR A 230 16.28 -9.00 2.61
C THR A 230 16.86 -10.09 1.71
N ASN A 231 18.16 -10.00 1.40
CA ASN A 231 18.87 -11.08 0.69
C ASN A 231 18.87 -12.40 1.48
N ASP A 232 18.75 -12.33 2.80
CA ASP A 232 18.84 -13.50 3.70
C ASP A 232 17.48 -14.17 3.95
N GLY A 233 16.37 -13.51 3.58
CA GLY A 233 15.04 -14.09 3.67
C GLY A 233 13.95 -13.10 4.07
N VAL A 234 12.78 -13.63 4.44
CA VAL A 234 11.61 -12.85 4.85
C VAL A 234 11.80 -12.39 6.29
N ILE A 235 11.74 -11.08 6.50
CA ILE A 235 11.92 -10.45 7.82
C ILE A 235 10.60 -9.99 8.43
N ALA A 236 9.60 -9.65 7.60
CA ALA A 236 8.29 -9.27 8.10
C ALA A 236 7.18 -9.49 7.07
N ILE A 237 5.95 -9.62 7.55
CA ILE A 237 4.74 -9.64 6.73
C ILE A 237 3.75 -8.59 7.24
N ILE A 238 3.29 -7.72 6.36
CA ILE A 238 2.23 -6.75 6.63
C ILE A 238 0.92 -7.35 6.11
N ASP A 239 0.01 -7.65 7.01
CA ASP A 239 -1.35 -8.09 6.70
C ASP A 239 -2.26 -6.85 6.61
N MET A 240 -2.70 -6.54 5.39
CA MET A 240 -3.56 -5.38 5.12
C MET A 240 -5.03 -5.65 5.45
N ILE A 241 -5.43 -6.92 5.57
CA ILE A 241 -6.81 -7.34 5.84
C ILE A 241 -7.10 -7.25 7.34
N ASP A 242 -6.36 -8.03 8.13
CA ASP A 242 -6.53 -8.08 9.58
C ASP A 242 -5.68 -7.01 10.30
N ARG A 243 -4.94 -6.19 9.54
CA ARG A 243 -4.12 -5.06 10.04
C ARG A 243 -3.09 -5.52 11.06
N ASN A 244 -2.36 -6.58 10.71
CA ASN A 244 -1.31 -7.15 11.55
C ASN A 244 0.06 -6.92 10.92
N ILE A 245 1.08 -6.82 11.76
CA ILE A 245 2.47 -6.90 11.34
C ILE A 245 3.06 -8.14 12.00
N TRP A 246 3.64 -9.02 11.20
CA TRP A 246 4.37 -10.18 11.67
C TRP A 246 5.85 -9.88 11.56
N PHE A 247 6.55 -9.88 12.69
CA PHE A 247 7.99 -9.64 12.75
C PHE A 247 8.72 -10.95 12.96
N TYR A 248 9.78 -11.20 12.20
CA TYR A 248 10.69 -12.29 12.52
C TYR A 248 11.30 -12.09 13.92
N ASN A 249 11.34 -13.15 14.72
CA ASN A 249 11.58 -13.06 16.16
C ASN A 249 12.98 -12.50 16.49
N GLU A 250 13.97 -12.86 15.68
CA GLU A 250 15.39 -12.52 15.87
C GLU A 250 15.72 -11.06 15.52
N LEU A 251 14.76 -10.30 14.99
CA LEU A 251 14.98 -8.88 14.68
C LEU A 251 15.26 -8.08 15.95
N GLY A 252 16.33 -7.28 15.89
CA GLY A 252 16.72 -6.34 16.93
C GLY A 252 15.70 -5.20 17.10
N ALA A 253 15.81 -4.46 18.21
CA ALA A 253 14.88 -3.36 18.51
C ALA A 253 14.90 -2.25 17.43
N ALA A 254 16.08 -1.88 16.95
CA ALA A 254 16.24 -0.86 15.91
C ALA A 254 15.66 -1.32 14.55
N GLU A 255 15.82 -2.60 14.21
CA GLU A 255 15.25 -3.18 12.98
C GLU A 255 13.74 -3.23 13.05
N LYS A 256 13.18 -3.69 14.18
CA LYS A 256 11.73 -3.69 14.44
C LYS A 256 11.14 -2.28 14.35
N LEU A 257 11.86 -1.26 14.83
CA LEU A 257 11.45 0.14 14.73
C LEU A 257 11.42 0.63 13.28
N ASN A 258 12.46 0.35 12.49
CA ASN A 258 12.52 0.73 11.07
C ASN A 258 11.46 0.00 10.24
N ILE A 259 11.31 -1.32 10.41
CA ILE A 259 10.27 -2.12 9.76
C ILE A 259 8.88 -1.65 10.19
N GLY A 260 8.70 -1.34 11.47
CA GLY A 260 7.47 -0.75 11.99
C GLY A 260 7.14 0.60 11.36
N ALA A 261 8.15 1.45 11.10
CA ALA A 261 7.99 2.71 10.39
C ALA A 261 7.60 2.50 8.91
N ILE A 262 8.21 1.53 8.22
CA ILE A 262 7.82 1.14 6.86
C ILE A 262 6.36 0.66 6.85
N ALA A 263 6.01 -0.25 7.77
CA ALA A 263 4.67 -0.83 7.83
C ALA A 263 3.59 0.22 8.14
N THR A 264 3.84 1.09 9.12
CA THR A 264 2.92 2.20 9.42
C THR A 264 2.82 3.20 8.27
N ALA A 265 3.89 3.44 7.51
CA ALA A 265 3.84 4.28 6.32
C ALA A 265 2.93 3.65 5.25
N ILE A 266 3.02 2.33 5.05
CA ILE A 266 2.18 1.56 4.13
C ILE A 266 0.71 1.58 4.57
N PHE A 267 0.41 1.44 5.87
CA PHE A 267 -0.96 1.55 6.40
C PHE A 267 -1.55 2.96 6.30
N ALA A 268 -0.71 3.99 6.41
CA ALA A 268 -1.15 5.39 6.42
C ALA A 268 -1.56 5.94 5.04
N ARG A 269 -1.29 5.18 3.96
CA ARG A 269 -1.65 5.49 2.57
C ARG A 269 -3.15 5.72 2.42
N LYS A 270 -3.52 6.62 1.51
CA LYS A 270 -4.93 7.02 1.31
C LYS A 270 -5.37 7.05 -0.15
N VAL A 271 -4.45 7.27 -1.09
CA VAL A 271 -4.79 7.28 -2.52
C VAL A 271 -4.93 5.83 -2.98
N HIS A 272 -3.97 4.97 -2.67
CA HIS A 272 -4.09 3.52 -2.82
C HIS A 272 -4.66 2.86 -1.56
N ASP A 273 -5.86 3.30 -1.14
CA ASP A 273 -6.59 2.68 -0.03
C ASP A 273 -7.30 1.42 -0.53
N VAL A 274 -6.73 0.25 -0.22
CA VAL A 274 -7.43 -1.01 -0.39
C VAL A 274 -8.53 -1.07 0.67
N LYS A 275 -9.75 -0.70 0.26
CA LYS A 275 -10.94 -0.69 1.12
C LYS A 275 -11.37 -2.11 1.47
N TRP A 276 -10.77 -2.65 2.54
CA TRP A 276 -11.27 -3.75 3.36
C TRP A 276 -12.33 -3.29 4.35
#